data_AF-A0A1V5KU10-F1
#
_entry.id   AF-A0A1V5KU10-F1
#
_cell.length_a   1.000
_cell.length_b   1.000
_cell.length_c   1.000
_cell.angle_alpha   90.00
_cell.angle_beta   90.00
_cell.angle_gamma   90.00
#
_symmetry.space_group_name_H-M   'P 1'
#
loop_
_entity.id
_entity.type
_entity.pdbx_description
1 polymer ?
#
loop_
_entity_poly.entity_id
_entity_poly.type
_entity_poly.pdbx_seq_one_letter_code
_entity_poly.pdbx_strand_id
1 'polypeptide(L)'
;MKIKPLKIPEKHGGFVIELMARHHRVALLRKRLPELTEFRNFEVVVIQVQPVHFKDQQSIDQGYTHVERLPASESWGTYGWTFDEIDRARAAFARACVDYDEHTAKHGQDQMAEPDDLEMEEPGEMEEPEEMVEP
;
A
#
# COMPACT_ATOMS: atom_id res chain seq x y z
N MET A 1 18.01 10.05 -8.61
CA MET A 1 17.34 10.12 -7.29
C MET A 1 18.06 9.18 -6.32
N LYS A 2 18.34 9.59 -5.07
CA LYS A 2 18.92 8.70 -4.04
C LYS A 2 17.86 8.40 -2.98
N ILE A 3 17.48 7.12 -2.84
CA ILE A 3 16.42 6.67 -1.95
C ILE A 3 17.04 5.96 -0.74
N LYS A 4 16.60 6.33 0.46
CA LYS A 4 16.90 5.59 1.70
C LYS A 4 16.00 4.36 1.76
N PRO A 5 16.56 3.13 1.81
CA PRO A 5 15.75 1.91 1.81
C PRO A 5 14.95 1.77 3.10
N LEU A 6 13.80 1.11 3.01
CA LEU A 6 12.91 0.85 4.14
C LEU A 6 13.61 -0.07 5.13
N LYS A 7 13.77 0.42 6.36
CA LYS A 7 14.11 -0.43 7.50
C LYS A 7 12.82 -0.84 8.20
N ILE A 8 12.40 -2.08 7.99
CA ILE A 8 11.24 -2.65 8.68
C ILE A 8 11.56 -2.71 10.18
N PRO A 9 10.78 -2.06 11.04
CA PRO A 9 11.00 -2.14 12.47
C PRO A 9 10.62 -3.53 12.98
N GLU A 10 11.38 -4.06 13.95
CA GLU A 10 11.05 -5.36 14.58
C GLU A 10 9.70 -5.33 15.30
N LYS A 11 9.30 -4.13 15.76
CA LYS A 11 8.01 -3.89 16.44
C LYS A 11 7.34 -2.62 15.93
N HIS A 12 6.03 -2.68 15.74
CA HIS A 12 5.21 -1.53 15.37
C HIS A 12 3.81 -1.66 15.95
N GLY A 13 3.34 -0.66 16.69
CA GLY A 13 1.99 -0.65 17.28
C GLY A 13 1.68 -1.86 18.18
N GLY A 14 2.68 -2.43 18.87
CA GLY A 14 2.52 -3.63 19.70
C GLY A 14 2.68 -4.97 18.94
N PHE A 15 2.73 -4.95 17.61
CA PHE A 15 2.97 -6.14 16.80
C PHE A 15 4.46 -6.34 16.55
N VAL A 16 4.89 -7.60 16.49
CA VAL A 16 6.16 -7.97 15.86
C VAL A 16 5.92 -8.07 14.36
N ILE A 17 6.76 -7.37 13.59
CA ILE A 17 6.70 -7.37 12.13
C ILE A 17 7.93 -8.09 11.60
N GLU A 18 7.72 -9.01 10.67
CA GLU A 18 8.77 -9.73 10.00
C GLU A 18 8.59 -9.61 8.49
N LEU A 19 9.65 -9.19 7.80
CA LEU A 19 9.69 -9.20 6.35
C LEU A 19 9.91 -10.64 5.87
N MET A 20 8.91 -11.20 5.18
CA MET A 20 8.98 -12.55 4.65
C MET A 20 9.55 -12.58 3.23
N ALA A 21 9.12 -11.64 2.39
CA ALA A 21 9.58 -11.52 1.01
C ALA A 21 9.49 -10.06 0.55
N ARG A 22 10.34 -9.69 -0.42
CA ARG A 22 10.33 -8.38 -1.06
C ARG A 22 10.71 -8.51 -2.53
N HIS A 23 9.97 -7.80 -3.38
CA HIS A 23 10.26 -7.65 -4.80
C HIS A 23 10.04 -6.19 -5.19
N HIS A 24 11.10 -5.49 -5.57
CA HIS A 24 11.10 -4.04 -5.76
C HIS A 24 10.45 -3.29 -4.58
N ARG A 25 9.28 -2.69 -4.80
CA ARG A 25 8.49 -1.99 -3.77
C ARG A 25 7.32 -2.82 -3.24
N VAL A 26 7.15 -4.07 -3.64
CA VAL A 26 6.14 -4.96 -3.06
C VAL A 26 6.78 -5.75 -1.92
N ALA A 27 6.13 -5.81 -0.76
CA ALA A 27 6.59 -6.57 0.39
C ALA A 27 5.48 -7.46 0.96
N LEU A 28 5.87 -8.67 1.35
CA LEU A 28 5.05 -9.58 2.14
C LEU A 28 5.59 -9.58 3.57
N LEU A 29 4.75 -9.19 4.51
CA LEU A 29 5.08 -9.08 5.93
C LEU A 29 4.24 -10.06 6.74
N ARG A 30 4.80 -10.57 7.83
CA ARG A 30 4.06 -11.27 8.89
C ARG A 30 3.94 -10.34 10.09
N LYS A 31 2.71 -10.11 10.53
CA LYS A 31 2.40 -9.45 11.80
C LYS A 31 1.92 -10.48 12.80
N ARG A 32 2.48 -10.44 14.01
CA ARG A 32 2.02 -11.24 15.13
C ARG A 32 2.00 -10.42 16.40
N LEU A 33 1.06 -10.71 17.29
CA LEU A 33 1.14 -10.22 18.67
C LEU A 33 2.13 -11.11 19.43
N PRO A 34 3.09 -10.55 20.17
CA PRO A 34 4.07 -11.36 20.92
C PRO A 34 3.40 -12.37 21.87
N GLU A 35 2.27 -11.98 22.45
CA GLU A 35 1.56 -12.71 23.50
C GLU A 35 0.53 -13.71 22.96
N LEU A 36 0.17 -13.63 21.66
CA LEU A 36 -0.81 -14.51 21.04
C LEU A 36 -0.12 -15.40 20.00
N THR A 37 -0.08 -16.70 20.26
CA THR A 37 0.62 -17.67 19.40
C THR A 37 -0.13 -17.96 18.10
N GLU A 38 -1.45 -17.85 18.14
CA GLU A 38 -2.38 -18.19 17.04
C GLU A 38 -2.71 -16.98 16.16
N PHE A 39 -2.61 -15.76 16.69
CA PHE A 39 -2.92 -14.56 15.90
C PHE A 39 -1.76 -14.24 14.95
N ARG A 40 -1.95 -14.55 13.66
CA ARG A 40 -1.00 -14.26 12.60
C ARG A 40 -1.74 -13.63 11.43
N ASN A 41 -1.37 -12.41 11.10
CA ASN A 41 -1.81 -11.75 9.89
C ASN A 41 -0.63 -11.63 8.93
N PHE A 42 -0.91 -11.78 7.66
CA PHE A 42 0.03 -11.57 6.58
C PHE A 42 -0.40 -10.33 5.81
N GLU A 43 0.55 -9.46 5.55
CA GLU A 43 0.30 -8.17 4.91
C GLU A 43 1.07 -8.13 3.61
N VAL A 44 0.37 -7.90 2.51
CA VAL A 44 0.99 -7.55 1.23
C VAL A 44 0.89 -6.05 1.09
N VAL A 45 2.02 -5.36 0.92
CA VAL A 45 2.05 -3.90 0.84
C VAL A 45 2.92 -3.42 -0.31
N VAL A 46 2.51 -2.31 -0.90
CA VAL A 46 3.29 -1.52 -1.84
C VAL A 46 3.97 -0.39 -1.06
N ILE A 47 5.29 -0.53 -0.88
CA ILE A 47 6.18 0.43 -0.25
C ILE A 47 6.15 1.73 -1.04
N GLN A 48 5.85 2.80 -0.31
CA GLN A 48 5.77 4.15 -0.84
C GLN A 48 7.15 4.79 -0.81
N VAL A 49 7.45 5.62 -1.80
CA VAL A 49 8.65 6.46 -1.82
C VAL A 49 8.22 7.89 -1.67
N GLN A 50 8.69 8.53 -0.61
CA GLN A 50 8.33 9.89 -0.26
C GLN A 50 9.59 10.76 -0.21
N PRO A 51 9.48 12.07 -0.51
CA PRO A 51 10.57 13.00 -0.28
C PRO A 51 11.06 12.94 1.17
N VAL A 52 12.37 13.09 1.38
CA VAL A 52 12.91 13.20 2.74
C VAL A 52 12.32 14.45 3.40
N HIS A 53 11.64 14.25 4.53
CA HIS A 53 11.11 15.37 5.31
C HIS A 53 12.27 16.22 5.83
N PHE A 54 12.15 17.54 5.78
CA PHE A 54 13.18 18.50 6.21
C PHE A 54 13.64 18.36 7.69
N LYS A 55 12.97 17.51 8.48
CA LYS A 55 13.28 17.24 9.89
C LYS A 55 14.17 16.00 10.07
N ASP A 56 14.36 15.18 9.03
CA ASP A 56 15.23 14.00 9.05
C ASP A 56 16.64 14.41 8.60
N GLN A 57 17.31 15.22 9.43
CA GLN A 57 18.62 15.80 9.13
C GLN A 57 19.66 14.71 8.80
N GLN A 58 19.61 13.58 9.51
CA GLN A 58 20.50 12.44 9.26
C GLN A 58 20.39 11.91 7.82
N SER A 59 19.19 11.84 7.26
CA SER A 59 19.00 11.37 5.88
C SER A 59 19.47 12.40 4.86
N ILE A 60 19.27 13.68 5.15
CA ILE A 60 19.75 14.81 4.34
C ILE A 60 21.28 14.83 4.30
N ASP A 61 21.94 14.71 5.45
CA ASP A 61 23.40 14.70 5.57
C ASP A 61 24.03 13.52 4.82
N GLN A 62 23.31 12.39 4.73
CA GLN A 62 23.71 11.22 3.94
C GLN A 62 23.39 11.35 2.44
N GLY A 63 22.84 12.49 2.02
CA GLY A 63 22.52 12.82 0.63
C GLY A 63 21.28 12.13 0.08
N TYR A 64 20.40 11.59 0.95
CA TYR A 64 19.14 11.01 0.49
C TYR A 64 18.15 12.11 0.14
N THR A 65 17.51 11.94 -1.02
CA THR A 65 16.45 12.82 -1.51
C THR A 65 15.06 12.27 -1.19
N HIS A 66 14.95 10.94 -1.10
CA HIS A 66 13.71 10.23 -0.85
C HIS A 66 13.92 9.10 0.15
N VAL A 67 12.84 8.60 0.71
CA VAL A 67 12.80 7.56 1.74
C VAL A 67 11.64 6.62 1.45
N GLU A 68 11.92 5.33 1.52
CA GLU A 68 10.89 4.31 1.49
C GLU A 68 10.13 4.23 2.83
N ARG A 69 8.81 4.15 2.77
CA ARG A 69 7.93 3.96 3.93
C ARG A 69 6.89 2.89 3.66
N LEU A 70 6.49 2.19 4.72
CA LEU A 70 5.25 1.42 4.68
C LEU A 70 4.08 2.39 4.44
N PRO A 71 3.04 1.97 3.71
CA PRO A 71 1.84 2.79 3.56
C PRO A 71 1.19 3.04 4.92
N ALA A 72 0.53 4.19 5.05
CA ALA A 72 -0.30 4.47 6.22
C ALA A 72 -1.49 3.50 6.24
N SER A 73 -2.01 3.20 7.43
CA SER A 73 -3.18 2.31 7.58
C SER A 73 -4.41 2.82 6.84
N GLU A 74 -4.53 4.13 6.63
CA GLU A 74 -5.64 4.76 5.89
C GLU A 74 -5.56 4.48 4.38
N SER A 75 -4.38 4.10 3.86
CA SER A 75 -4.19 3.77 2.45
C SER A 75 -4.20 2.26 2.18
N TRP A 76 -4.65 1.46 3.16
CA TRP A 76 -4.97 0.05 2.95
C TRP A 76 -6.16 -0.08 1.98
N GLY A 77 -6.15 -1.12 1.15
CA GLY A 77 -7.06 -1.28 0.02
C GLY A 77 -6.43 -0.79 -1.29
N THR A 78 -5.68 0.31 -1.26
CA THR A 78 -4.95 0.84 -2.43
C THR A 78 -3.52 0.32 -2.47
N TYR A 79 -2.80 0.45 -1.36
CA TYR A 79 -1.37 0.11 -1.28
C TYR A 79 -1.07 -1.02 -0.29
N GLY A 80 -2.10 -1.69 0.24
CA GLY A 80 -1.90 -2.78 1.18
C GLY A 80 -3.14 -3.65 1.39
N TRP A 81 -2.92 -4.94 1.67
CA TRP A 81 -3.97 -5.93 1.91
C TRP A 81 -3.56 -6.90 3.01
N THR A 82 -4.53 -7.30 3.82
CA THR A 82 -4.35 -8.21 4.96
C THR A 82 -4.97 -9.57 4.67
N PHE A 83 -4.28 -10.63 5.07
CA PHE A 83 -4.69 -12.02 4.92
C PHE A 83 -4.46 -12.78 6.23
N ASP A 84 -5.34 -13.71 6.53
CA ASP A 84 -5.25 -14.69 7.62
C ASP A 84 -4.43 -15.93 7.21
N GLU A 85 -4.43 -16.27 5.93
CA GLU A 85 -3.73 -17.42 5.37
C GLU A 85 -2.50 -17.03 4.53
N ILE A 86 -1.36 -17.70 4.79
CA ILE A 86 -0.10 -17.43 4.09
C ILE A 86 -0.17 -17.71 2.58
N ASP A 87 -0.89 -18.75 2.16
CA ASP A 87 -0.94 -19.13 0.74
C ASP A 87 -1.73 -18.10 -0.07
N ARG A 88 -2.82 -17.55 0.49
CA ARG A 88 -3.55 -16.42 -0.09
C ARG A 88 -2.68 -15.17 -0.16
N ALA A 89 -1.93 -14.87 0.91
CA ALA A 89 -1.00 -13.74 0.92
C ALA A 89 0.12 -13.89 -0.11
N ARG A 90 0.65 -15.10 -0.31
CA ARG A 90 1.67 -15.39 -1.33
C ARG A 90 1.14 -15.24 -2.74
N ALA A 91 -0.08 -15.72 -3.00
CA ALA A 91 -0.74 -15.53 -4.30
C ALA A 91 -0.97 -14.05 -4.60
N ALA A 92 -1.46 -13.29 -3.61
CA ALA A 92 -1.64 -11.84 -3.73
C ALA A 92 -0.30 -11.10 -3.92
N PHE A 93 0.75 -11.49 -3.20
CA PHE A 93 2.10 -10.96 -3.36
C PHE A 93 2.62 -11.19 -4.78
N ALA A 94 2.54 -12.42 -5.29
CA ALA A 94 3.00 -12.74 -6.64
C ALA A 94 2.26 -11.91 -7.71
N ARG A 95 0.94 -11.76 -7.57
CA ARG A 95 0.15 -10.91 -8.46
C ARG A 95 0.58 -9.44 -8.38
N ALA A 96 0.70 -8.89 -7.17
CA ALA A 96 1.12 -7.51 -6.98
C ALA A 96 2.54 -7.24 -7.53
N CYS A 97 3.44 -8.23 -7.47
CA CYS A 97 4.76 -8.13 -8.10
C CYS A 97 4.68 -8.00 -9.62
N VAL A 98 3.85 -8.82 -10.27
CA VAL A 98 3.63 -8.75 -11.73
C VAL A 98 3.00 -7.41 -12.11
N ASP A 99 1.93 -7.02 -11.42
CA ASP A 99 1.23 -5.75 -11.67
C ASP A 99 2.19 -4.55 -11.50
N TYR A 100 3.05 -4.58 -10.47
CA TYR A 100 4.09 -3.57 -10.24
C TYR A 100 5.12 -3.51 -11.37
N ASP A 101 5.60 -4.66 -11.82
CA ASP A 101 6.63 -4.74 -12.87
C ASP A 101 6.07 -4.25 -14.21
N GLU A 102 4.84 -4.63 -14.55
CA GLU A 102 4.15 -4.16 -15.75
C GLU A 102 3.91 -2.65 -15.71
N HIS A 103 3.45 -2.13 -14.57
CA HIS A 103 3.28 -0.70 -14.37
C HIS A 103 4.63 0.03 -14.52
N THR A 104 5.68 -0.48 -13.89
CA THR A 104 7.03 0.12 -13.93
C THR A 104 7.62 0.10 -15.32
N ALA A 105 7.37 -0.95 -16.11
CA ALA A 105 7.82 -1.02 -17.49
C ALA A 105 7.14 0.03 -18.39
N LYS A 106 5.89 0.39 -18.09
CA LYS A 106 5.11 1.39 -18.86
C LYS A 106 5.39 2.83 -18.44
N HIS A 107 5.52 3.09 -17.13
CA HIS A 107 5.54 4.44 -16.56
C HIS A 107 6.87 4.83 -15.89
N GLY A 108 7.82 3.90 -15.78
CA GLY A 108 9.07 4.07 -15.04
C GLY A 108 8.92 3.81 -13.53
N GLN A 109 10.06 3.71 -12.82
CA GLN A 109 10.14 3.27 -11.41
C GLN A 109 9.53 4.23 -10.37
N ASP A 110 9.18 5.45 -10.75
CA ASP A 110 8.87 6.54 -9.79
C ASP A 110 7.47 7.15 -9.92
N GLN A 111 6.69 6.73 -10.92
CA GLN A 111 5.34 7.23 -11.11
C GLN A 111 4.32 6.15 -10.78
N MET A 112 4.34 5.53 -9.60
CA MET A 112 3.13 4.79 -9.25
C MET A 112 2.05 5.80 -8.93
N ALA A 113 1.08 5.84 -9.84
CA ALA A 113 0.02 6.84 -9.94
C ALA A 113 -0.52 7.24 -8.55
N GLU A 114 -0.64 8.54 -8.33
CA GLU A 114 -1.75 9.03 -7.50
C GLU A 114 -3.01 8.31 -7.99
N PRO A 115 -3.89 7.82 -7.10
CA PRO A 115 -5.08 7.12 -7.55
C PRO A 115 -5.74 7.99 -8.62
N ASP A 116 -5.84 7.46 -9.84
CA ASP A 116 -6.67 8.08 -10.87
C ASP A 116 -7.97 8.43 -10.15
N ASP A 117 -8.34 9.71 -10.19
CA ASP A 117 -9.67 10.16 -9.85
C ASP A 117 -10.61 9.23 -10.62
N LEU A 118 -11.11 8.20 -9.93
CA LEU A 118 -12.26 7.45 -10.35
C LEU A 118 -13.33 8.52 -10.43
N GLU A 119 -13.53 9.04 -11.63
CA GLU A 119 -14.69 9.83 -12.00
C GLU A 119 -15.87 9.02 -11.47
N MET A 120 -16.36 9.40 -10.29
CA MET A 120 -17.63 8.93 -9.80
C MET A 120 -18.61 9.48 -10.82
N GLU A 121 -19.03 8.63 -11.76
CA GLU A 121 -20.15 8.94 -12.63
C GLU A 121 -21.26 9.46 -11.72
N GLU A 122 -21.61 10.73 -11.89
CA GLU A 122 -22.68 11.35 -11.12
C GLU A 122 -23.90 10.44 -11.23
N PRO A 123 -24.58 10.11 -10.12
CA PRO A 123 -25.82 9.35 -10.20
C PRO A 123 -26.81 10.18 -11.03
N GLY A 124 -27.12 9.69 -12.23
CA GLY A 124 -28.05 10.34 -13.15
C GLY A 124 -29.34 10.70 -12.44
N GLU A 125 -29.80 11.93 -12.67
CA GLU A 125 -31.07 12.45 -12.17
C GLU A 125 -32.19 11.45 -12.49
N MET A 126 -32.74 10.82 -11.46
CA MET A 126 -34.00 10.09 -11.59
C MET A 126 -35.10 11.12 -11.84
N GLU A 127 -35.62 11.17 -13.06
CA GLU A 127 -36.85 11.90 -13.37
C GLU A 127 -37.98 11.38 -12.46
N GLU A 128 -38.58 12.29 -11.71
CA GLU A 128 -39.76 12.02 -10.89
C GLU A 128 -40.93 11.55 -11.79
N PRO A 129 -41.65 10.48 -11.44
CA PRO A 129 -42.81 10.07 -12.22
C PRO A 129 -43.95 11.09 -12.03
N GLU A 130 -44.47 11.61 -13.16
CA GLU A 130 -45.63 12.49 -13.21
C GLU A 130 -46.85 11.85 -12.53
N GLU A 131 -47.43 12.56 -11.56
CA GLU A 131 -48.72 12.21 -10.96
C GLU A 131 -49.82 12.22 -12.05
N MET A 132 -50.37 11.04 -12.35
CA MET A 132 -51.60 10.92 -13.12
C MET A 132 -52.78 11.44 -12.30
N VAL A 133 -53.29 12.61 -12.70
CA VAL A 133 -54.60 13.12 -12.27
C VAL A 133 -55.67 12.37 -13.07
N GLU A 134 -56.42 11.50 -12.40
CA GLU A 134 -57.62 10.88 -12.97
C GLU A 134 -58.86 11.81 -12.84
N PRO A 135 -59.83 11.71 -13.77
CA PRO A 135 -60.90 12.69 -14.01
C PRO A 135 -62.08 12.69 -13.01
#